data_AF-A0A4P8PF49-F1
#
_entry.id   AF-A0A4P8PF49-F1
#
_cell.length_a   1.000
_cell.length_b   1.000
_cell.length_c   1.000
_cell.angle_alpha   90.00
_cell.angle_beta   90.00
_cell.angle_gamma   90.00
#
_symmetry.space_group_name_H-M   'P 1'
#
loop_
_entity.id
_entity.type
_entity.pdbx_description
1 polymer ?
#
loop_
_entity_poly.entity_id
_entity_poly.type
_entity_poly.pdbx_seq_one_letter_code
_entity_poly.pdbx_strand_id
1 'polypeptide(L)'
;MVGGLVSVLYVGVLVIIFGFFLSLGRLLNCLIVVENLNVLLLFVCLVGQWEEFRIVFIALMVIFTIEVTLGLVVLTCLWDFSSLIGTVGV
;
A
#
# COMPACT_ATOMS: atom_id res chain seq x y z
N MET A 1 -5.76 -2.68 25.94
CA MET A 1 -4.69 -2.68 24.92
C MET A 1 -5.13 -3.13 23.53
N VAL A 2 -6.42 -3.50 23.31
CA VAL A 2 -7.02 -3.67 21.97
C VAL A 2 -7.01 -2.36 21.16
N GLY A 3 -7.12 -1.20 21.84
CA GLY A 3 -7.17 0.10 21.17
C GLY A 3 -5.95 0.44 20.31
N GLY A 4 -4.75 -0.03 20.67
CA GLY A 4 -3.52 0.23 19.90
C GLY A 4 -3.45 -0.54 18.57
N LEU A 5 -4.03 -1.74 18.52
CA LEU A 5 -4.13 -2.54 17.29
C LEU A 5 -5.19 -1.97 16.35
N VAL A 6 -6.33 -1.56 16.92
CA VAL A 6 -7.40 -0.90 16.17
C VAL A 6 -6.90 0.41 15.56
N SER A 7 -6.12 1.20 16.29
CA SER A 7 -5.56 2.44 15.76
C SER A 7 -4.55 2.21 14.64
N VAL A 8 -3.69 1.19 14.74
CA VAL A 8 -2.72 0.87 13.67
C VAL A 8 -3.44 0.39 12.41
N LEU A 9 -4.48 -0.45 12.55
CA LEU A 9 -5.31 -0.87 11.42
C LEU A 9 -6.06 0.31 10.78
N TYR A 10 -6.59 1.22 11.60
CA TYR A 10 -7.27 2.42 11.11
C TYR A 10 -6.32 3.35 10.35
N VAL A 11 -5.09 3.50 10.85
CA VAL A 11 -4.03 4.29 10.20
C VAL A 11 -3.63 3.64 8.88
N GLY A 12 -3.45 2.32 8.82
CA GLY A 12 -3.16 1.60 7.57
C GLY A 12 -4.26 1.81 6.52
N VAL A 13 -5.54 1.69 6.92
CA VAL A 13 -6.67 1.91 6.00
C VAL A 13 -6.75 3.36 5.53
N LEU A 14 -6.54 4.34 6.42
CA LEU A 14 -6.52 5.76 6.04
C LEU A 14 -5.38 6.10 5.09
N VAL A 15 -4.21 5.48 5.27
CA VAL A 15 -3.05 5.65 4.39
C VAL A 15 -3.35 5.15 3.00
N ILE A 16 -3.94 3.97 2.87
CA ILE A 16 -4.31 3.37 1.58
C ILE A 16 -5.29 4.30 0.85
N ILE A 17 -6.29 4.80 1.56
CA ILE A 17 -7.31 5.71 1.02
C ILE A 17 -6.69 7.06 0.60
N PHE A 18 -5.79 7.62 1.41
CA PHE A 18 -5.11 8.89 1.09
C PHE A 18 -4.13 8.75 -0.07
N GLY A 19 -3.36 7.65 -0.14
CA GLY A 19 -2.48 7.34 -1.27
C GLY A 19 -3.27 7.23 -2.57
N PHE A 20 -4.43 6.57 -2.53
CA PHE A 20 -5.32 6.40 -3.68
C PHE A 20 -5.87 7.74 -4.21
N PHE A 21 -6.24 8.66 -3.32
CA PHE A 21 -6.79 9.97 -3.71
C PHE A 21 -5.74 10.97 -4.22
N LEU A 22 -4.49 10.90 -3.73
CA LEU A 22 -3.47 11.93 -3.98
C LEU A 22 -2.69 11.76 -5.30
N SER A 23 -2.78 10.63 -5.99
CA SER A 23 -1.85 10.32 -7.08
C SER A 23 -2.49 9.84 -8.38
N LEU A 24 -3.65 10.39 -8.73
CA LEU A 24 -4.32 10.21 -10.02
C LEU A 24 -3.48 10.66 -11.25
N GLY A 25 -2.31 11.28 -11.06
CA GLY A 25 -1.45 11.77 -12.15
C GLY A 25 -0.17 10.96 -12.46
N ARG A 26 0.44 10.26 -11.49
CA ARG A 26 1.69 9.46 -11.66
C ARG A 26 1.68 8.25 -10.73
N LEU A 27 0.95 7.21 -11.14
CA LEU A 27 0.67 5.99 -10.36
C LEU A 27 1.92 5.31 -9.79
N LEU A 28 3.05 5.34 -10.52
CA LEU A 28 4.30 4.73 -10.09
C LEU A 28 4.93 5.45 -8.89
N ASN A 29 4.83 6.79 -8.86
CA ASN A 29 5.29 7.58 -7.72
C ASN A 29 4.44 7.34 -6.47
N CYS A 30 3.15 7.04 -6.66
CA CYS A 30 2.26 6.65 -5.56
C CYS A 30 2.70 5.35 -4.90
N LEU A 31 2.96 4.32 -5.72
CA LEU A 31 3.36 3.01 -5.21
C LEU A 31 4.64 3.10 -4.38
N ILE A 32 5.59 3.93 -4.81
CA ILE A 32 6.84 4.17 -4.07
C ILE A 32 6.56 4.82 -2.70
N VAL A 33 5.66 5.80 -2.63
CA VAL A 33 5.30 6.47 -1.36
C VAL A 33 4.58 5.50 -0.42
N VAL A 34 3.66 4.70 -0.97
CA VAL A 34 2.92 3.66 -0.24
C VAL A 34 3.87 2.59 0.32
N GLU A 35 4.79 2.09 -0.50
CA GLU A 35 5.76 1.09 -0.08
C GLU A 35 6.66 1.61 1.04
N ASN A 36 7.15 2.85 0.94
CA ASN A 36 7.93 3.48 2.01
C ASN A 36 7.15 3.61 3.32
N LEU A 37 5.85 3.89 3.25
CA LEU A 37 5.02 3.96 4.45
C LEU A 37 4.78 2.57 5.05
N ASN A 38 4.60 1.54 4.22
CA ASN A 38 4.46 0.16 4.67
C ASN A 38 5.71 -0.32 5.42
N VAL A 39 6.90 0.05 4.95
CA VAL A 39 8.17 -0.19 5.66
C VAL A 39 8.21 0.54 7.01
N LEU A 40 7.79 1.81 7.06
CA LEU A 40 7.72 2.58 8.31
C LEU A 40 6.77 1.91 9.31
N LEU A 41 5.62 1.43 8.86
CA LEU A 41 4.59 0.81 9.68
C LEU A 41 5.05 -0.55 10.23
N LEU A 42 5.75 -1.35 9.40
CA LEU A 42 6.45 -2.55 9.87
C LEU A 42 7.52 -2.21 10.91
N PHE A 43 8.29 -1.13 10.72
CA PHE A 43 9.31 -0.70 11.67
C PHE A 43 8.70 -0.33 13.04
N VAL A 44 7.56 0.36 13.04
CA VAL A 44 6.80 0.69 14.27
C VAL A 44 6.30 -0.59 14.96
N CYS A 45 5.80 -1.57 14.22
CA CYS A 45 5.42 -2.87 14.78
C CYS A 45 6.61 -3.63 15.36
N LEU A 46 7.79 -3.55 14.74
CA LEU A 46 9.00 -4.21 15.20
C LEU A 46 9.52 -3.61 16.51
N VAL A 47 9.51 -2.28 16.65
CA VAL A 47 9.96 -1.57 17.86
C VAL A 47 9.07 -1.89 19.07
N GLY A 48 7.81 -2.29 18.83
CA GLY A 48 6.89 -2.71 19.88
C GLY A 48 7.35 -3.94 20.69
N GLN A 49 8.12 -4.88 20.12
CA GLN A 49 8.75 -6.03 20.81
C GLN A 49 7.89 -6.80 21.85
N TRP A 50 6.59 -6.98 21.62
CA TRP A 50 5.75 -7.90 22.40
C TRP A 50 5.49 -9.17 21.58
N GLU A 51 5.54 -10.36 22.20
CA GLU A 51 5.43 -11.65 21.49
C GLU A 51 4.15 -11.77 20.64
N GLU A 52 3.02 -11.25 21.14
CA GLU A 52 1.73 -11.18 20.45
C GLU A 52 1.78 -10.39 19.14
N PHE A 53 2.69 -9.42 19.01
CA PHE A 53 2.80 -8.57 17.83
C PHE A 53 3.59 -9.22 16.69
N ARG A 54 4.27 -10.36 16.90
CA ARG A 54 4.96 -11.08 15.82
C ARG A 54 3.97 -11.60 14.77
N ILE A 55 2.84 -12.13 15.21
CA ILE A 55 1.79 -12.64 14.31
C ILE A 55 1.21 -11.48 13.49
N VAL A 56 0.99 -10.33 14.13
CA VAL A 56 0.49 -9.11 13.48
C VAL A 56 1.51 -8.54 12.51
N PHE A 57 2.79 -8.53 12.87
CA PHE A 57 3.88 -8.10 11.99
C PHE A 57 3.92 -8.92 10.70
N ILE A 58 3.83 -10.25 10.81
CA ILE A 58 3.81 -11.15 9.66
C ILE A 58 2.54 -10.93 8.82
N ALA A 59 1.37 -10.80 9.46
CA ALA A 59 0.12 -10.54 8.76
C ALA A 59 0.13 -9.22 7.98
N LEU A 60 0.66 -8.15 8.59
CA LEU A 60 0.81 -6.84 7.94
C LEU A 60 1.80 -6.89 6.78
N MET A 61 2.91 -7.62 6.92
CA MET A 61 3.88 -7.82 5.84
C MET A 61 3.21 -8.44 4.60
N VAL A 62 2.39 -9.48 4.79
CA VAL A 62 1.66 -10.12 3.68
C VAL A 62 0.66 -9.16 3.05
N ILE A 63 -0.13 -8.43 3.85
CA ILE A 63 -1.09 -7.45 3.33
C ILE A 63 -0.40 -6.37 2.50
N PHE A 64 0.74 -5.84 2.98
CA PHE A 64 1.52 -4.84 2.25
C PHE A 64 2.08 -5.36 0.92
N THR A 65 2.50 -6.63 0.86
CA THR A 65 2.93 -7.22 -0.43
C THR A 65 1.77 -7.38 -1.42
N ILE A 66 0.56 -7.69 -0.94
CA ILE A 66 -0.63 -7.79 -1.78
C ILE A 66 -1.02 -6.41 -2.30
N GLU A 67 -0.95 -5.38 -1.47
CA GLU A 67 -1.20 -3.99 -1.86
C GLU A 67 -0.30 -3.54 -3.01
N VAL A 68 1.02 -3.75 -2.89
CA VAL A 68 2.00 -3.35 -3.92
C VAL A 68 1.77 -4.13 -5.21
N THR A 69 1.51 -5.44 -5.13
CA THR A 69 1.24 -6.26 -6.33
C THR A 69 -0.05 -5.85 -7.03
N LEU A 70 -1.13 -5.56 -6.30
CA LEU A 70 -2.37 -5.02 -6.87
C LEU A 70 -2.14 -3.64 -7.49
N GLY A 71 -1.38 -2.78 -6.82
CA GLY A 71 -1.00 -1.46 -7.35
C GLY A 71 -0.26 -1.56 -8.68
N LEU A 72 0.68 -2.50 -8.80
CA LEU A 72 1.42 -2.75 -10.04
C LEU A 72 0.51 -3.30 -11.15
N VAL A 73 -0.38 -4.24 -10.82
CA VAL A 73 -1.32 -4.82 -11.79
C VAL A 73 -2.27 -3.77 -12.36
N VAL A 74 -2.80 -2.88 -11.52
CA VAL A 74 -3.64 -1.77 -11.96
C VAL A 74 -2.85 -0.80 -12.83
N LEU A 75 -1.60 -0.52 -12.47
CA LEU A 75 -0.71 0.35 -13.24
C LEU A 75 -0.42 -0.24 -14.62
N THR A 76 -0.10 -1.53 -14.74
CA THR A 76 0.12 -2.20 -16.03
C THR A 76 -1.15 -2.19 -16.88
N CYS A 77 -2.31 -2.40 -16.26
CA CYS A 77 -3.59 -2.38 -16.98
C CYS A 77 -3.88 -0.98 -17.55
N LEU A 78 -3.71 0.08 -16.76
CA LEU A 78 -3.88 1.46 -17.22
C LEU A 78 -2.84 1.87 -18.27
N TRP A 79 -1.61 1.37 -18.14
CA TRP A 79 -0.55 1.59 -19.13
C TRP A 79 -0.91 0.96 -20.48
N ASP A 80 -1.41 -0.28 -20.47
CA ASP A 80 -1.88 -0.96 -21.68
C ASP A 80 -3.03 -0.19 -22.34
N PHE A 81 -4.05 0.23 -21.58
CA PHE A 81 -5.15 1.06 -22.10
C PHE A 81 -4.68 2.40 -22.68
N SER A 82 -3.73 3.07 -22.03
CA SER A 82 -3.15 4.33 -22.53
C SER A 82 -2.38 4.11 -23.83
N SER A 83 -1.65 2.99 -23.96
CA SER A 83 -0.94 2.65 -25.20
C SER A 83 -1.91 2.31 -26.34
N LEU A 84 -3.04 1.65 -26.00
CA LEU A 84 -4.08 1.24 -26.93
C LEU A 84 -4.85 2.45 -27.47
N ILE A 85 -5.17 3.43 -26.62
CA ILE A 85 -5.73 4.73 -27.05
C ILE A 85 -4.77 5.47 -28.00
N GLY A 86 -3.46 5.38 -27.77
CA GLY A 86 -2.46 5.95 -28.65
C GLY A 86 -2.34 5.26 -30.01
N THR A 87 -2.79 4.01 -30.14
CA THR A 87 -2.70 3.23 -31.40
C THR A 87 -3.99 3.20 -32.22
N VAL A 88 -5.17 3.35 -31.60
CA VAL A 88 -6.47 3.40 -32.32
C VAL A 88 -6.93 4.84 -32.62
N GLY A 89 -6.18 5.85 -32.19
CA GLY A 89 -6.45 7.28 -32.41
C GLY A 89 -5.97 7.86 -33.75
N VAL A 90 -5.88 7.06 -34.82
CA VAL A 90 -5.54 7.51 -36.19
C VAL A 90 -6.63 7.17 -37.20
#